data_AF-F9G6Q8-F1
#
_entry.id   AF-F9G6Q8-F1
#
_cell.length_a   1.000
_cell.length_b   1.000
_cell.length_c   1.000
_cell.angle_alpha   90.00
_cell.angle_beta   90.00
_cell.angle_gamma   90.00
#
_symmetry.space_group_name_H-M   'P 1'
#
loop_
_entity.id
_entity.type
_entity.pdbx_description
1 polymer ?
#
loop_
_entity_poly.entity_id
_entity_poly.type
_entity_poly.pdbx_seq_one_letter_code
_entity_poly.pdbx_strand_id
1 'polypeptide(L)'
;MPKILVTETRRITLELISEALRDRESRPETSTIRELVLSNLEDTPLPKDLTHNLLRNIDRLHMYFTYAYDDRENSVFSPYIQQTLLPSVAERLVELTLAGWLWGAIPVEFNGKGLSFPRLKRLKLDHYIILRQDQFDWVLEQRSLIDLQLYNCKIATHCVVHQDDFEYWGVNLSGWKKLADSYEEMHHPNLGSMLNTPHFGES
;
A
#
# COMPACT_ATOMS: atom_id res chain seq x y z
N MET A 1 12.12 24.99 -0.48
CA MET A 1 10.86 25.76 -0.61
C MET A 1 10.00 25.48 0.61
N PRO A 2 9.21 26.45 1.11
CA PRO A 2 8.33 26.20 2.24
C PRO A 2 7.23 25.17 1.89
N LYS A 3 6.97 24.20 2.78
CA LYS A 3 5.99 23.08 2.62
C LYS A 3 4.62 23.57 2.15
N ILE A 4 4.18 24.72 2.66
CA ILE A 4 2.91 25.39 2.31
C ILE A 4 2.81 25.73 0.81
N LEU A 5 3.90 26.21 0.19
CA LEU A 5 3.89 26.59 -1.23
C LEU A 5 3.80 25.37 -2.15
N VAL A 6 4.37 24.24 -1.72
CA VAL A 6 4.35 22.97 -2.45
C VAL A 6 2.95 22.36 -2.41
N THR A 7 2.29 22.34 -1.24
CA THR A 7 0.92 21.83 -1.08
C THR A 7 -0.08 22.63 -1.92
N GLU A 8 0.04 23.95 -1.96
CA GLU A 8 -0.86 24.79 -2.75
C GLU A 8 -0.65 24.60 -4.26
N THR A 9 0.60 24.48 -4.71
CA THR A 9 0.93 24.17 -6.11
C THR A 9 0.38 22.80 -6.53
N ARG A 10 0.48 21.78 -5.67
CA ARG A 10 -0.10 20.44 -5.89
C ARG A 10 -1.61 20.51 -6.05
N ARG A 11 -2.32 21.23 -5.17
CA ARG A 11 -3.77 21.40 -5.23
C ARG A 11 -4.20 22.05 -6.55
N ILE A 12 -3.60 23.19 -6.91
CA ILE A 12 -3.91 23.92 -8.15
C ILE A 12 -3.66 23.05 -9.38
N THR A 13 -2.56 22.28 -9.38
CA THR A 13 -2.24 21.38 -10.50
C THR A 13 -3.31 20.31 -10.68
N LEU A 14 -3.77 19.71 -9.59
CA LEU A 14 -4.83 18.69 -9.63
C LEU A 14 -6.19 19.27 -10.07
N GLU A 15 -6.49 20.51 -9.69
CA GLU A 15 -7.66 21.25 -10.16
C GLU A 15 -7.64 21.45 -11.67
N LEU A 16 -6.53 21.97 -12.20
CA LEU A 16 -6.35 22.18 -13.63
C LEU A 16 -6.45 20.87 -14.42
N ILE A 17 -5.88 19.79 -13.89
CA ILE A 17 -6.01 18.45 -14.49
C ILE A 17 -7.48 18.01 -14.48
N SER A 18 -8.18 18.16 -13.35
CA SER A 18 -9.59 17.79 -13.24
C SER A 18 -10.49 18.58 -14.19
N GLU A 19 -10.23 19.87 -14.39
CA GLU A 19 -10.91 20.71 -15.38
C GLU A 19 -10.61 20.23 -16.80
N ALA A 20 -9.34 20.02 -17.15
CA ALA A 20 -8.94 19.53 -18.46
C ALA A 20 -9.57 18.17 -18.81
N LEU A 21 -9.73 17.26 -17.84
CA LEU A 21 -10.43 15.99 -18.04
C LEU A 21 -11.92 16.19 -18.33
N ARG A 22 -12.60 17.09 -17.61
CA ARG A 22 -14.02 17.42 -17.84
C ARG A 22 -14.23 18.06 -19.20
N ASP A 23 -13.36 18.98 -19.59
CA ASP A 23 -13.37 19.65 -20.90
C ASP A 23 -13.07 18.69 -22.05
N ARG A 24 -12.28 17.64 -21.79
CA ARG A 24 -12.08 16.57 -22.76
C ARG A 24 -13.33 15.72 -22.90
N GLU A 25 -13.95 15.33 -21.80
CA GLU A 25 -15.15 14.47 -21.77
C GLU A 25 -16.37 15.13 -22.41
N SER A 26 -16.46 16.46 -22.43
CA SER A 26 -17.55 17.18 -23.08
C SER A 26 -17.48 17.18 -24.61
N ARG A 27 -16.36 16.73 -25.21
CA ARG A 27 -16.15 16.70 -26.66
C ARG A 27 -16.61 15.35 -27.23
N PRO A 28 -17.53 15.32 -28.21
CA PRO A 28 -18.07 14.05 -28.74
C PRO A 28 -17.05 13.15 -29.44
N GLU A 29 -15.97 13.72 -29.97
CA GLU A 29 -14.97 13.00 -30.79
C GLU A 29 -13.76 12.50 -29.99
N THR A 30 -13.73 12.72 -28.68
CA THR A 30 -12.62 12.31 -27.83
C THR A 30 -12.95 11.01 -27.10
N SER A 31 -11.97 10.11 -27.04
CA SER A 31 -12.09 8.92 -26.20
C SER A 31 -12.02 9.27 -24.72
N THR A 32 -12.85 8.60 -23.91
CA THR A 32 -12.79 8.68 -22.45
C THR A 32 -11.47 8.11 -21.93
N ILE A 33 -10.86 8.78 -20.96
CA ILE A 33 -9.68 8.28 -20.27
C ILE A 33 -10.11 7.19 -19.29
N ARG A 34 -9.47 6.01 -19.40
CA ARG A 34 -9.78 4.82 -18.59
C ARG A 34 -8.63 4.38 -17.70
N GLU A 35 -7.47 4.99 -17.86
CA GLU A 35 -6.24 4.63 -17.15
C GLU A 35 -5.67 5.87 -16.49
N LEU A 36 -5.34 5.74 -15.20
CA LEU A 36 -4.68 6.78 -14.43
C LEU A 36 -3.45 6.21 -13.74
N VAL A 37 -2.32 6.88 -13.95
CA VAL A 37 -1.06 6.57 -13.28
C VAL A 37 -0.70 7.75 -12.38
N LEU A 38 -0.73 7.52 -11.07
CA LEU A 38 -0.31 8.46 -10.04
C LEU A 38 1.10 8.08 -9.58
N SER A 39 2.11 8.79 -10.12
CA SER A 39 3.51 8.61 -9.74
C SER A 39 3.92 9.63 -8.67
N ASN A 40 4.85 9.26 -7.78
CA ASN A 40 5.31 10.10 -6.68
C ASN A 40 4.15 10.62 -5.82
N LEU A 41 3.20 9.73 -5.51
CA LEU A 41 2.04 10.08 -4.71
C LEU A 41 2.48 10.23 -3.26
N GLU A 42 2.67 11.47 -2.84
CA GLU A 42 2.90 11.84 -1.45
C GLU A 42 1.75 11.36 -0.56
N ASP A 43 2.09 11.12 0.71
CA ASP A 43 1.25 10.65 1.82
C ASP A 43 0.24 11.71 2.30
N THR A 44 -0.35 12.46 1.37
CA THR A 44 -1.35 13.49 1.65
C THR A 44 -2.64 13.21 0.88
N PRO A 45 -3.80 13.11 1.59
CA PRO A 45 -5.11 12.95 0.96
C PRO A 45 -5.34 13.97 -0.16
N LEU A 46 -5.98 13.52 -1.24
CA LEU A 46 -6.45 14.44 -2.27
C LEU A 46 -7.78 15.06 -1.82
N PRO A 47 -8.06 16.33 -2.17
CA PRO A 47 -9.38 16.92 -1.97
C PRO A 47 -10.48 16.01 -2.54
N LYS A 48 -11.57 15.79 -1.79
CA LYS A 48 -12.62 14.81 -2.15
C LYS A 48 -13.25 15.10 -3.51
N ASP A 49 -13.53 16.37 -3.78
CA ASP A 49 -14.17 16.80 -5.03
C ASP A 49 -13.28 16.53 -6.25
N LEU A 50 -11.96 16.68 -6.07
CA LEU A 50 -10.96 16.34 -7.10
C LEU A 50 -10.85 14.84 -7.29
N THR A 51 -10.84 14.08 -6.19
CA THR A 51 -10.73 12.62 -6.21
C THR A 51 -11.85 12.01 -7.04
N HIS A 52 -13.09 12.41 -6.78
CA HIS A 52 -14.26 11.90 -7.51
C HIS A 52 -14.15 12.19 -9.01
N ASN A 53 -13.79 13.41 -9.40
CA ASN A 53 -13.71 13.81 -10.80
C ASN A 53 -12.56 13.14 -11.55
N LEU A 54 -11.38 13.04 -10.93
CA LEU A 54 -10.20 12.38 -11.50
C LEU A 54 -10.45 10.89 -11.75
N LEU A 55 -11.26 10.25 -10.90
CA LEU A 55 -11.39 8.81 -10.85
C LEU A 55 -12.68 8.25 -11.50
N ARG A 56 -13.67 9.10 -11.77
CA ARG A 56 -15.03 8.71 -12.23
C ARG A 56 -15.09 7.67 -13.35
N ASN A 57 -14.17 7.77 -14.31
CA ASN A 57 -14.17 6.96 -15.53
C ASN A 57 -13.02 5.96 -15.61
N ILE A 58 -12.24 5.84 -14.54
CA ILE A 58 -11.03 5.03 -14.50
C ILE A 58 -11.38 3.56 -14.26
N ASP A 59 -10.86 2.71 -15.13
CA ASP A 59 -10.97 1.26 -15.04
C ASP A 59 -9.61 0.63 -14.67
N ARG A 60 -8.49 1.36 -14.86
CA ARG A 60 -7.12 0.93 -14.55
C ARG A 60 -6.41 1.99 -13.73
N LEU A 61 -6.07 1.69 -12.48
CA LEU A 61 -5.47 2.64 -11.55
C LEU A 61 -4.11 2.12 -11.10
N HIS A 62 -3.07 2.93 -11.29
CA HIS A 62 -1.72 2.62 -10.85
C HIS A 62 -1.22 3.71 -9.90
N MET A 63 -0.96 3.34 -8.65
CA MET A 63 -0.50 4.27 -7.62
C MET A 63 0.89 3.87 -7.13
N TYR A 64 1.81 4.82 -7.19
CA TYR A 64 3.19 4.69 -6.73
C TYR A 64 3.43 5.70 -5.61
N PHE A 65 3.40 5.20 -4.37
CA PHE A 65 3.52 5.97 -3.15
C PHE A 65 4.96 6.36 -2.84
N THR A 66 5.12 7.57 -2.33
CA THR A 66 6.36 8.05 -1.72
C THR A 66 6.09 8.34 -0.26
N TYR A 67 6.49 7.43 0.62
CA TYR A 67 6.37 7.59 2.07
C TYR A 67 7.53 8.43 2.60
N ALA A 68 7.22 9.53 3.28
CA ALA A 68 8.19 10.22 4.12
C ALA A 68 8.23 9.50 5.48
N TYR A 69 9.36 8.87 5.83
CA TYR A 69 9.50 8.04 7.04
C TYR A 69 9.25 8.79 8.37
N ASP A 70 9.21 10.12 8.35
CA ASP A 70 9.46 10.96 9.53
C ASP A 70 8.23 11.70 10.11
N ASP A 71 7.04 11.56 9.51
CA ASP A 71 5.88 12.35 9.94
C ASP A 71 4.62 11.51 10.24
N ARG A 72 3.93 11.86 11.34
CA ARG A 72 2.59 11.36 11.69
C ARG A 72 1.54 11.62 10.61
N GLU A 73 1.82 12.47 9.62
CA GLU A 73 0.91 12.76 8.50
C GLU A 73 0.57 11.50 7.67
N ASN A 74 1.47 10.50 7.65
CA ASN A 74 1.21 9.18 7.07
C ASN A 74 -0.04 8.49 7.65
N SER A 75 -0.40 8.79 8.91
CA SER A 75 -1.52 8.15 9.62
C SER A 75 -2.88 8.47 8.98
N VAL A 76 -2.98 9.53 8.19
CA VAL A 76 -4.23 9.91 7.50
C VAL A 76 -4.31 9.29 6.11
N PHE A 77 -3.17 9.09 5.47
CA PHE A 77 -3.13 8.67 4.07
C PHE A 77 -3.58 7.22 3.85
N SER A 78 -3.04 6.25 4.59
CA SER A 78 -3.47 4.85 4.42
C SER A 78 -4.98 4.66 4.69
N PRO A 79 -5.57 5.23 5.76
CA PRO A 79 -7.02 5.22 5.94
C PRO A 79 -7.77 5.92 4.80
N TYR A 80 -7.29 7.06 4.31
CA TYR A 80 -7.90 7.73 3.16
C TYR A 80 -7.89 6.85 1.90
N ILE A 81 -6.78 6.17 1.60
CA ILE A 81 -6.70 5.25 0.45
C ILE A 81 -7.68 4.10 0.61
N GLN A 82 -7.69 3.41 1.76
CA GLN A 82 -8.54 2.24 2.00
C GLN A 82 -10.03 2.58 2.12
N GLN A 83 -10.38 3.69 2.76
CA GLN A 83 -11.77 4.00 3.14
C GLN A 83 -12.44 5.02 2.21
N THR A 84 -11.67 5.79 1.44
CA THR A 84 -12.21 6.85 0.57
C THR A 84 -11.82 6.67 -0.90
N LEU A 85 -10.52 6.64 -1.21
CA LEU A 85 -10.06 6.67 -2.60
C LEU A 85 -10.38 5.37 -3.34
N LEU A 86 -9.96 4.22 -2.83
CA LEU A 86 -10.18 2.94 -3.50
C LEU A 86 -11.68 2.57 -3.61
N PRO A 87 -12.52 2.79 -2.58
CA PRO A 87 -13.96 2.59 -2.70
C PRO A 87 -14.61 3.42 -3.82
N SER A 88 -14.10 4.64 -4.10
CA SER A 88 -14.67 5.52 -5.13
C SER A 88 -14.55 4.97 -6.56
N VAL A 89 -13.64 4.01 -6.80
CA VAL A 89 -13.42 3.37 -8.12
C VAL A 89 -13.77 1.89 -8.14
N ALA A 90 -14.20 1.33 -7.01
CA ALA A 90 -14.19 -0.11 -6.78
C ALA A 90 -15.04 -0.92 -7.79
N GLU A 91 -16.23 -0.41 -8.12
CA GLU A 91 -17.18 -1.05 -9.03
C GLU A 91 -16.70 -1.16 -10.49
N ARG A 92 -15.72 -0.33 -10.87
CA ARG A 92 -15.24 -0.23 -12.26
C ARG A 92 -13.89 -0.90 -12.48
N LEU A 93 -13.09 -0.96 -11.42
CA LEU A 93 -11.68 -1.28 -11.51
C LEU A 93 -11.45 -2.70 -12.06
N VAL A 94 -10.70 -2.79 -13.15
CA VAL A 94 -10.28 -4.03 -13.81
C VAL A 94 -8.80 -4.32 -13.55
N GLU A 95 -8.00 -3.27 -13.32
CA GLU A 95 -6.57 -3.39 -13.00
C GLU A 95 -6.18 -2.40 -11.90
N LEU A 96 -5.46 -2.90 -10.90
CA LEU A 96 -4.93 -2.11 -9.80
C LEU A 96 -3.45 -2.37 -9.62
N THR A 97 -2.66 -1.31 -9.50
CA THR A 97 -1.29 -1.38 -8.96
C THR A 97 -1.20 -0.53 -7.71
N LEU A 98 -0.73 -1.14 -6.62
CA LEU A 98 -0.31 -0.46 -5.39
C LEU A 98 1.17 -0.74 -5.20
N ALA A 99 1.98 0.31 -5.27
CA ALA A 99 3.43 0.23 -5.19
C ALA A 99 3.97 1.36 -4.31
N GLY A 100 5.02 1.11 -3.55
CA GLY A 100 5.67 2.12 -2.73
C GLY A 100 6.84 1.52 -1.97
N TRP A 101 7.75 2.32 -1.44
CA TRP A 101 8.85 1.76 -0.65
C TRP A 101 8.34 1.23 0.69
N LEU A 102 8.47 -0.09 0.91
CA LEU A 102 8.23 -0.77 2.20
C LEU A 102 6.92 -0.36 2.90
N TRP A 103 5.77 -0.65 2.27
CA TRP A 103 4.46 -0.18 2.75
C TRP A 103 3.55 -1.32 3.22
N GLY A 104 2.47 -0.95 3.92
CA GLY A 104 1.39 -1.87 4.30
C GLY A 104 1.39 -2.33 5.75
N ALA A 105 2.51 -2.21 6.47
CA ALA A 105 2.62 -2.67 7.85
C ALA A 105 2.94 -1.54 8.85
N ILE A 106 4.15 -0.98 8.76
CA ILE A 106 4.71 0.01 9.69
C ILE A 106 5.34 1.12 8.85
N PRO A 107 5.15 2.42 9.17
CA PRO A 107 4.47 2.96 10.35
C PRO A 107 2.94 2.93 10.29
N VAL A 108 2.35 2.72 9.11
CA VAL A 108 0.89 2.76 8.95
C VAL A 108 0.39 1.53 8.20
N GLU A 109 -0.50 0.79 8.83
CA GLU A 109 -1.09 -0.43 8.29
C GLU A 109 -2.00 -0.13 7.08
N PHE A 110 -1.91 -0.99 6.07
CA PHE A 110 -2.91 -1.15 5.01
C PHE A 110 -3.27 -2.63 4.95
N ASN A 111 -4.49 -2.97 5.35
CA ASN A 111 -4.99 -4.35 5.34
C ASN A 111 -6.18 -4.56 4.39
N GLY A 112 -6.59 -3.52 3.66
CA GLY A 112 -7.62 -3.58 2.62
C GLY A 112 -8.99 -4.08 3.11
N LYS A 113 -9.21 -4.19 4.43
CA LYS A 113 -10.45 -4.74 4.98
C LYS A 113 -11.66 -3.93 4.51
N GLY A 114 -12.65 -4.64 3.96
CA GLY A 114 -13.86 -4.07 3.41
C GLY A 114 -13.74 -3.61 1.94
N LEU A 115 -12.57 -3.73 1.32
CA LEU A 115 -12.42 -3.49 -0.11
C LEU A 115 -12.98 -4.66 -0.91
N SER A 116 -13.90 -4.36 -1.80
CA SER A 116 -14.47 -5.32 -2.75
C SER A 116 -14.37 -4.72 -4.14
N PHE A 117 -13.68 -5.40 -5.05
CA PHE A 117 -13.55 -4.99 -6.45
C PHE A 117 -14.20 -6.05 -7.37
N PRO A 118 -15.51 -5.93 -7.67
CA PRO A 118 -16.25 -6.96 -8.38
C PRO A 118 -15.73 -7.29 -9.78
N ARG A 119 -14.96 -6.39 -10.38
CA ARG A 119 -14.44 -6.50 -11.76
C ARG A 119 -12.92 -6.62 -11.85
N LEU A 120 -12.20 -6.59 -10.72
CA LEU A 120 -10.74 -6.57 -10.70
C LEU A 120 -10.15 -7.88 -11.24
N LYS A 121 -9.55 -7.81 -12.42
CA LYS A 121 -8.91 -8.94 -13.08
C LYS A 121 -7.42 -9.06 -12.76
N ARG A 122 -6.76 -7.91 -12.58
CA ARG A 122 -5.30 -7.83 -12.39
C ARG A 122 -4.97 -7.00 -11.16
N LEU A 123 -4.22 -7.58 -10.24
CA LEU A 123 -3.72 -6.88 -9.05
C LEU A 123 -2.21 -7.02 -8.99
N LYS A 124 -1.52 -5.88 -8.96
CA LYS A 124 -0.09 -5.79 -8.70
C LYS A 124 0.16 -5.13 -7.37
N LEU A 125 0.87 -5.83 -6.49
CA LEU A 125 1.41 -5.29 -5.25
C LEU A 125 2.94 -5.28 -5.37
N ASP A 126 3.55 -4.15 -5.08
CA ASP A 126 5.01 -4.00 -5.13
C ASP A 126 5.54 -3.49 -3.78
N HIS A 127 6.52 -4.18 -3.20
CA HIS A 127 7.10 -3.92 -1.88
C HIS A 127 6.08 -3.87 -0.73
N TYR A 128 4.98 -4.62 -0.86
CA TYR A 128 3.96 -4.76 0.19
C TYR A 128 4.46 -5.67 1.31
N ILE A 129 4.42 -5.18 2.55
CA ILE A 129 4.83 -5.92 3.75
C ILE A 129 3.59 -6.48 4.43
N ILE A 130 3.53 -7.80 4.51
CA ILE A 130 2.52 -8.56 5.23
C ILE A 130 3.08 -8.85 6.63
N LEU A 131 2.61 -8.11 7.61
CA LEU A 131 2.98 -8.28 9.02
C LEU A 131 1.94 -9.12 9.77
N ARG A 132 0.66 -9.02 9.43
CA ARG A 132 -0.41 -9.78 10.10
C ARG A 132 -0.97 -10.86 9.19
N GLN A 133 -1.48 -11.93 9.82
CA GLN A 133 -2.08 -13.06 9.13
C GLN A 133 -3.28 -12.66 8.27
N ASP A 134 -4.12 -11.74 8.75
CA ASP A 134 -5.33 -11.28 8.06
C ASP A 134 -5.09 -10.12 7.07
N GLN A 135 -3.86 -9.61 6.99
CA GLN A 135 -3.55 -8.42 6.18
C GLN A 135 -3.67 -8.67 4.68
N PHE A 136 -3.58 -9.94 4.27
CA PHE A 136 -3.68 -10.35 2.86
C PHE A 136 -5.08 -10.84 2.48
N ASP A 137 -6.00 -10.97 3.44
CA ASP A 137 -7.33 -11.56 3.21
C ASP A 137 -8.12 -10.79 2.16
N TRP A 138 -8.00 -9.45 2.14
CA TRP A 138 -8.66 -8.63 1.14
C TRP A 138 -8.25 -9.01 -0.29
N VAL A 139 -7.02 -9.47 -0.53
CA VAL A 139 -6.60 -9.93 -1.86
C VAL A 139 -7.29 -11.25 -2.20
N LEU A 140 -7.35 -12.16 -1.23
CA LEU A 140 -7.95 -13.49 -1.38
C LEU A 140 -9.47 -13.41 -1.59
N GLU A 141 -10.11 -12.37 -1.08
CA GLU A 141 -11.55 -12.12 -1.23
C GLU A 141 -11.95 -11.64 -2.64
N GLN A 142 -11.00 -11.23 -3.49
CA GLN A 142 -11.27 -10.71 -4.83
C GLN A 142 -11.60 -11.84 -5.83
N ARG A 143 -12.85 -12.29 -5.84
CA ARG A 143 -13.34 -13.43 -6.67
C ARG A 143 -13.12 -13.28 -8.17
N SER A 144 -13.01 -12.06 -8.67
CA SER A 144 -12.88 -11.80 -10.11
C SER A 144 -11.43 -11.83 -10.59
N LEU A 145 -10.46 -11.88 -9.66
CA LEU A 145 -9.02 -11.80 -9.91
C LEU A 145 -8.52 -13.04 -10.68
N ILE A 146 -7.78 -12.80 -11.76
CA ILE A 146 -7.20 -13.86 -12.60
C ILE A 146 -5.68 -13.76 -12.69
N ASP A 147 -5.11 -12.62 -12.32
CA ASP A 147 -3.67 -12.36 -12.33
C ASP A 147 -3.30 -11.57 -11.08
N LEU A 148 -2.45 -12.17 -10.25
CA LEU A 148 -1.93 -11.59 -9.02
C LEU A 148 -0.42 -11.53 -9.14
N GLN A 149 0.12 -10.32 -9.10
CA GLN A 149 1.56 -10.09 -9.21
C GLN A 149 2.09 -9.50 -7.89
N LEU A 150 2.98 -10.23 -7.26
CA LEU A 150 3.63 -9.84 -6.00
C LEU A 150 5.11 -9.58 -6.27
N TYR A 151 5.50 -8.31 -6.33
CA TYR A 151 6.88 -7.90 -6.56
C TYR A 151 7.50 -7.42 -5.26
N ASN A 152 8.66 -7.96 -4.90
CA ASN A 152 9.41 -7.56 -3.70
C ASN A 152 8.57 -7.53 -2.40
N CYS A 153 7.43 -8.23 -2.37
CA CYS A 153 6.58 -8.32 -1.20
C CYS A 153 7.28 -9.16 -0.13
N LYS A 154 7.06 -8.81 1.14
CA LYS A 154 7.67 -9.49 2.28
C LYS A 154 6.59 -10.01 3.20
N ILE A 155 6.75 -11.24 3.67
CA ILE A 155 5.95 -11.79 4.75
C ILE A 155 6.85 -11.81 5.98
N ALA A 156 6.48 -11.05 7.01
CA ALA A 156 7.22 -11.05 8.26
C ALA A 156 6.95 -12.36 9.01
N THR A 157 8.01 -13.04 9.42
CA THR A 157 7.94 -14.24 10.27
C THR A 157 8.44 -13.98 11.68
N HIS A 158 9.32 -13.00 11.81
CA HIS A 158 9.92 -12.52 13.05
C HIS A 158 10.06 -11.00 12.94
N CYS A 159 9.83 -10.27 14.03
CA CYS A 159 10.13 -8.85 14.11
C CYS A 159 10.79 -8.53 15.45
N VAL A 160 11.77 -7.64 15.40
CA VAL A 160 12.33 -7.03 16.61
C VAL A 160 11.45 -5.84 16.94
N VAL A 161 10.88 -5.84 18.14
CA VAL A 161 9.96 -4.80 18.60
C VAL A 161 10.75 -3.81 19.44
N HIS A 162 10.91 -2.60 18.93
CA HIS A 162 11.30 -1.44 19.74
C HIS A 162 10.02 -0.84 20.30
N GLN A 163 9.73 -1.10 21.57
CA GLN A 163 8.41 -0.90 22.15
C GLN A 163 7.94 0.56 22.06
N ASP A 164 8.84 1.52 22.31
CA ASP A 164 8.53 2.96 22.18
C ASP A 164 8.07 3.31 20.75
N ASP A 165 8.72 2.76 19.73
CA ASP A 165 8.40 3.02 18.32
C ASP A 165 7.07 2.35 17.91
N PHE A 166 6.84 1.11 18.35
CA PHE A 166 5.63 0.36 18.01
C PHE A 166 4.39 0.94 18.69
N GLU A 167 4.53 1.39 19.94
CA GLU A 167 3.49 2.15 20.64
C GLU A 167 3.26 3.50 19.97
N TYR A 168 4.33 4.21 19.57
CA TYR A 168 4.24 5.48 18.87
C TYR A 168 3.49 5.37 17.53
N TRP A 169 3.71 4.31 16.75
CA TRP A 169 3.03 4.05 15.48
C TRP A 169 1.70 3.31 15.62
N GLY A 170 1.34 2.84 16.82
CA GLY A 170 0.12 2.06 17.03
C GLY A 170 0.09 0.73 16.26
N VAL A 171 1.25 0.07 16.14
CA VAL A 171 1.40 -1.16 15.35
C VAL A 171 0.50 -2.27 15.92
N ASN A 172 -0.32 -2.86 15.06
CA ASN A 172 -1.14 -4.00 15.45
C ASN A 172 -0.34 -5.31 15.37
N LEU A 173 -0.07 -5.90 16.54
CA LEU A 173 0.63 -7.19 16.69
C LEU A 173 -0.32 -8.35 17.00
N SER A 174 -1.61 -8.23 16.70
CA SER A 174 -2.56 -9.34 16.83
C SER A 174 -2.07 -10.55 16.04
N GLY A 175 -2.08 -11.73 16.67
CA GLY A 175 -1.57 -12.98 16.10
C GLY A 175 -0.07 -13.22 16.29
N TRP A 176 0.69 -12.24 16.80
CA TRP A 176 2.11 -12.43 17.13
C TRP A 176 2.29 -12.99 18.54
N LYS A 177 3.30 -13.85 18.69
CA LYS A 177 3.74 -14.36 19.99
C LYS A 177 5.08 -13.71 20.35
N LYS A 178 5.15 -13.06 21.52
CA LYS A 178 6.41 -12.58 22.07
C LYS A 178 7.34 -13.78 22.31
N LEU A 179 8.51 -13.77 21.69
CA LEU A 179 9.59 -14.69 22.04
C LEU A 179 10.20 -14.21 23.35
N ALA A 180 10.55 -15.13 24.26
CA ALA A 180 11.19 -14.76 25.52
C ALA A 180 12.39 -13.85 25.24
N ASP A 181 12.58 -12.81 26.06
CA ASP A 181 13.61 -11.80 25.88
C ASP A 181 14.98 -12.50 25.89
N SER A 182 15.50 -12.86 24.70
CA SER A 182 16.80 -13.48 24.54
C SER A 182 17.88 -12.42 24.63
N TYR A 183 17.96 -11.73 25.77
CA TYR A 183 19.02 -10.78 26.07
C TYR A 183 20.12 -11.37 26.96
N GLU A 184 20.01 -12.65 27.38
CA GLU A 184 21.08 -13.32 28.14
C GLU A 184 21.91 -14.37 27.36
N GLU A 185 21.63 -14.69 26.09
CA GLU A 185 22.41 -15.73 25.36
C GLU A 185 22.87 -15.36 23.94
N MET A 186 22.90 -14.07 23.57
CA MET A 186 23.50 -13.62 22.31
C MET A 186 24.88 -12.94 22.46
N HIS A 187 25.50 -13.03 23.65
CA HIS A 187 26.93 -12.81 23.79
C HIS A 187 27.68 -14.14 23.65
N HIS A 188 28.34 -14.30 22.50
CA HIS A 188 29.11 -15.45 22.00
C HIS A 188 28.34 -16.44 21.11
N PRO A 189 28.33 -16.27 19.78
CA PRO A 189 28.10 -17.40 18.90
C PRO A 189 29.28 -18.36 19.07
N ASN A 190 29.03 -19.51 19.71
CA ASN A 190 29.95 -20.63 19.63
C ASN A 190 29.85 -21.19 18.20
N LEU A 191 30.74 -20.74 17.32
CA LEU A 191 30.76 -21.04 15.88
C LEU A 191 30.82 -22.56 15.54
N GLY A 192 30.91 -23.44 16.54
CA GLY A 192 31.00 -24.89 16.35
C GLY A 192 29.67 -25.63 16.18
N SER A 193 28.50 -25.03 16.47
CA SER A 193 27.23 -25.77 16.46
C SER A 193 26.39 -25.61 15.18
N MET A 194 26.72 -24.67 14.29
CA MET A 194 25.99 -24.47 13.02
C MET A 194 26.54 -25.29 11.84
N LEU A 195 27.50 -26.21 12.06
CA LEU A 195 28.10 -27.03 10.99
C LEU A 195 27.63 -28.49 10.93
N ASN A 196 26.65 -28.91 11.72
CA ASN A 196 26.07 -30.25 11.57
C ASN A 196 24.80 -30.22 10.72
N THR A 197 24.96 -30.00 9.41
CA THR A 197 24.00 -30.45 8.41
C THR A 197 24.18 -31.95 8.20
N PRO A 198 23.16 -32.80 8.40
CA PRO A 198 23.18 -34.16 7.84
C PRO A 198 23.13 -34.03 6.31
N HIS A 199 24.14 -34.58 5.64
CA HIS A 199 24.13 -34.75 4.20
C HIS A 199 22.93 -35.60 3.77
N PHE A 200 22.29 -35.19 2.68
CA PHE A 200 21.47 -36.05 1.84
C PHE A 200 22.25 -37.32 1.50
N GLY A 201 21.63 -38.48 1.68
CA GLY A 201 22.08 -39.75 1.14
C GLY A 201 20.96 -40.37 0.33
N GLU A 202 21.08 -40.26 -1.00
CA GLU A 202 20.45 -41.18 -1.94
C GLU A 202 21.01 -42.58 -1.74
N SER A 203 20.13 -43.58 -1.69
CA SER A 203 20.28 -44.90 -2.31
C SER A 203 18.92 -45.58 -2.32
#